data_AF-A0A917WSV6-F1
#
_entry.id   AF-A0A917WSV6-F1
#
_cell.length_a   1.000
_cell.length_b   1.000
_cell.length_c   1.000
_cell.angle_alpha   90.00
_cell.angle_beta   90.00
_cell.angle_gamma   90.00
#
_symmetry.space_group_name_H-M   'P 1'
#
loop_
_entity.id
_entity.type
_entity.pdbx_description
1 polymer ?
#
loop_
_entity_poly.entity_id
_entity_poly.type
_entity_poly.pdbx_seq_one_letter_code
_entity_poly.pdbx_strand_id
1 'polypeptide(L)'
;MIDDDYVPGEGDVMPALWWHLPDHVGLRKRWRSSEIPGHPLIAFADEFTSTLRTAGPLYIDLHGYTAWDTTSSTGSVERQFFEALTGGFPGMFSVVVDAGRPTVWLALRLTRLTHPIATAIIDHHDRYRAHRRTSA
;
A
#
# COMPACT_ATOMS: atom_id res chain seq x y z
N MET A 1 -9.18 16.51 -9.63
CA MET A 1 -8.15 16.26 -10.66
C MET A 1 -7.64 14.87 -10.37
N ILE A 2 -7.97 13.91 -11.22
CA ILE A 2 -7.44 12.54 -11.10
C ILE A 2 -5.97 12.65 -11.47
N ASP A 3 -5.11 12.16 -10.59
CA ASP A 3 -3.65 12.22 -10.72
C ASP A 3 -3.22 11.15 -11.75
N ASP A 4 -3.49 11.44 -13.02
CA ASP A 4 -3.33 10.52 -14.15
C ASP A 4 -1.90 10.58 -14.71
N ASP A 5 -0.91 10.60 -13.82
CA ASP A 5 0.54 10.58 -14.11
C ASP A 5 1.00 9.22 -14.67
N TYR A 6 0.12 8.47 -15.33
CA TYR A 6 0.46 7.17 -15.91
C TYR A 6 1.27 7.33 -17.19
N VAL A 7 2.41 6.65 -17.20
CA VAL A 7 3.29 6.56 -18.37
C VAL A 7 3.32 5.11 -18.84
N PRO A 8 3.11 4.82 -20.14
CA PRO A 8 3.30 3.48 -20.69
C PRO A 8 4.66 2.90 -20.30
N GLY A 9 4.66 1.72 -19.65
CA GLY A 9 5.88 1.04 -19.17
C GLY A 9 6.26 1.33 -17.71
N GLU A 10 5.54 2.20 -17.00
CA GLU A 10 5.76 2.45 -15.57
C GLU A 10 5.68 1.18 -14.72
N GLY A 11 4.77 0.26 -15.09
CA GLY A 11 4.60 -1.03 -14.42
C GLY A 11 5.78 -1.99 -14.57
N ASP A 12 6.82 -1.62 -15.33
CA ASP A 12 8.01 -2.42 -15.58
C ASP A 12 9.28 -1.78 -14.98
N VAL A 13 9.20 -0.53 -14.51
CA VAL A 13 10.35 0.22 -13.96
C VAL A 13 10.30 0.22 -12.43
N MET A 14 11.35 -0.31 -11.79
CA MET A 14 11.49 -0.24 -10.33
C MET A 14 12.36 0.97 -9.95
N PRO A 15 11.94 1.85 -9.02
CA PRO A 15 12.82 2.89 -8.50
C PRO A 15 13.96 2.25 -7.71
N ALA A 16 15.15 2.86 -7.69
CA ALA A 16 16.32 2.31 -7.01
C ALA A 16 16.07 1.96 -5.53
N LEU A 17 15.24 2.77 -4.84
CA LEU A 17 14.85 2.56 -3.45
C LEU A 17 14.12 1.22 -3.23
N TRP A 18 13.39 0.70 -4.24
CA TRP A 18 12.73 -0.59 -4.16
C TRP A 18 13.70 -1.71 -3.77
N TRP A 19 14.90 -1.70 -4.35
CA TRP A 19 15.93 -2.72 -4.10
C TRP A 19 16.60 -2.59 -2.73
N HIS A 20 16.37 -1.47 -2.04
CA HIS A 20 16.93 -1.20 -0.72
C HIS A 20 15.92 -1.43 0.41
N LEU A 21 14.65 -1.72 0.07
CA LEU A 21 13.66 -2.10 1.06
C LEU A 21 14.00 -3.50 1.60
N PRO A 22 14.03 -3.71 2.92
CA PRO A 22 14.39 -5.01 3.47
C PRO A 22 13.41 -6.11 3.06
N ASP A 23 13.92 -7.29 2.67
CA ASP A 23 13.11 -8.45 2.25
C ASP A 23 12.02 -8.82 3.27
N HIS A 24 12.33 -8.60 4.55
CA HIS A 24 11.45 -8.95 5.65
C HIS A 24 10.27 -8.00 5.80
N VAL A 25 10.27 -6.81 5.17
CA VAL A 25 9.07 -5.94 5.10
C VAL A 25 7.92 -6.68 4.41
N GLY A 26 8.20 -7.82 3.75
CA GLY A 26 7.19 -8.78 3.35
C GLY A 26 6.19 -8.14 2.39
N LEU A 27 6.67 -7.18 1.60
CA LEU A 27 5.93 -6.49 0.56
C LEU A 27 5.37 -7.57 -0.36
N ARG A 28 4.11 -7.92 -0.12
CA ARG A 28 3.47 -8.99 -0.85
C ARG A 28 3.31 -8.50 -2.28
N LYS A 29 4.17 -9.06 -3.14
CA LYS A 29 4.08 -9.15 -4.60
C LYS A 29 3.16 -8.10 -5.21
N ARG A 30 3.77 -7.01 -5.71
CA ARG A 30 3.39 -6.34 -6.96
C ARG A 30 1.97 -6.65 -7.39
N TRP A 31 1.01 -5.98 -6.80
CA TRP A 31 -0.33 -6.06 -7.33
C TRP A 31 -0.39 -5.09 -8.52
N ARG A 32 -0.80 -5.62 -9.65
CA ARG A 32 -0.99 -4.87 -10.89
C ARG A 32 -2.46 -4.50 -10.95
N SER A 33 -2.75 -3.21 -11.11
CA SER A 33 -4.13 -2.80 -11.40
C SER A 33 -4.48 -3.20 -12.83
N SER A 34 -5.61 -3.87 -13.04
CA SER A 34 -6.00 -4.39 -14.36
C SER A 34 -6.65 -3.36 -15.28
N GLU A 35 -7.15 -2.22 -14.78
CA GLU A 35 -8.05 -1.39 -15.60
C GLU A 35 -7.89 0.13 -15.54
N ILE A 36 -7.19 0.73 -14.56
CA ILE A 36 -7.25 2.19 -14.41
C ILE A 36 -5.86 2.83 -14.19
N PRO A 37 -5.29 3.48 -15.23
CA PRO A 37 -4.28 4.52 -15.06
C PRO A 37 -4.71 5.55 -14.02
N GLY A 38 -3.84 5.88 -13.05
CA GLY A 38 -4.15 6.90 -12.04
C GLY A 38 -5.27 6.51 -11.06
N HIS A 39 -5.19 5.31 -10.46
CA HIS A 39 -6.16 4.87 -9.44
C HIS A 39 -6.53 6.02 -8.49
N PRO A 40 -7.83 6.17 -8.16
CA PRO A 40 -8.23 7.20 -7.23
C PRO A 40 -7.53 6.98 -5.88
N LEU A 41 -7.56 8.00 -5.01
CA LEU A 41 -7.18 7.82 -3.60
C LEU A 41 -8.04 6.74 -2.91
N ILE A 42 -9.10 6.25 -3.56
CA ILE A 42 -9.89 5.09 -3.18
C ILE A 42 -9.84 4.08 -4.34
N ALA A 43 -9.46 2.84 -4.06
CA ALA A 43 -9.40 1.72 -5.00
C ALA A 43 -10.09 0.48 -4.41
N PHE A 44 -10.39 -0.52 -5.23
CA PHE A 44 -11.03 -1.76 -4.81
C PHE A 44 -10.08 -2.95 -4.95
N ALA A 45 -10.19 -3.91 -4.03
CA ALA A 45 -9.30 -5.07 -3.94
C ALA A 45 -9.26 -5.95 -5.20
N ASP A 46 -10.38 -6.05 -5.89
CA ASP A 46 -10.56 -6.84 -7.11
C ASP A 46 -9.85 -6.24 -8.33
N GLU A 47 -9.60 -4.92 -8.32
CA GLU A 47 -8.81 -4.24 -9.34
C GLU A 47 -7.33 -4.62 -9.27
N PHE A 48 -6.88 -5.09 -8.10
CA PHE A 48 -5.53 -5.56 -7.88
C PHE A 48 -5.44 -7.06 -8.24
N THR A 49 -4.47 -7.44 -9.08
CA THR A 49 -4.15 -8.86 -9.35
C THR A 49 -2.69 -9.22 -9.05
N SER A 50 -2.49 -10.43 -8.51
CA SER A 50 -1.16 -11.03 -8.29
C SER A 50 -0.59 -11.71 -9.55
N THR A 51 -1.39 -11.78 -10.63
CA THR A 51 -1.00 -12.37 -11.92
C THR A 51 -0.79 -11.27 -12.96
N LEU A 52 0.43 -11.16 -13.49
CA LEU A 52 0.89 -10.08 -14.39
C LEU A 52 0.32 -10.19 -15.82
N ARG A 53 -1.00 -10.29 -16.00
CA ARG A 53 -1.58 -10.49 -17.35
C ARG A 53 -2.02 -9.25 -18.12
N THR A 54 -1.79 -8.03 -17.63
CA THR A 54 -2.19 -6.82 -18.40
C THR A 54 -1.38 -5.58 -18.00
N ALA A 55 -1.17 -4.63 -18.91
CA ALA A 55 -0.51 -3.34 -18.62
C ALA A 55 -1.13 -2.64 -17.40
N GLY A 56 -0.32 -2.08 -16.50
CA GLY A 56 -0.82 -1.32 -15.35
C GLY A 56 0.28 -0.91 -14.34
N PRO A 57 0.06 0.15 -13.55
CA PRO A 57 1.02 0.61 -12.55
C PRO A 57 1.24 -0.44 -11.47
N LEU A 58 2.44 -0.44 -10.90
CA LEU A 58 2.79 -1.32 -9.79
C LEU A 58 2.56 -0.63 -8.46
N TYR A 59 2.05 -1.41 -7.51
CA TYR A 59 1.80 -0.95 -6.15
C TYR A 59 2.55 -1.79 -5.12
N ILE A 60 2.94 -1.12 -4.05
CA ILE A 60 3.38 -1.70 -2.80
C ILE A 60 2.12 -1.92 -1.95
N ASP A 61 1.77 -3.17 -1.71
CA ASP A 61 0.65 -3.56 -0.87
C ASP A 61 1.05 -3.53 0.62
N LEU A 62 0.38 -2.67 1.40
CA LEU A 62 0.60 -2.51 2.84
C LEU A 62 -0.47 -3.23 3.67
N HIS A 63 -1.30 -4.10 3.07
CA HIS A 63 -2.38 -4.84 3.74
C HIS A 63 -1.93 -5.49 5.06
N GLY A 64 -0.75 -6.10 5.08
CA GLY A 64 -0.27 -6.87 6.23
C GLY A 64 -0.21 -6.12 7.57
N TYR A 65 -0.16 -4.79 7.56
CA TYR A 65 -0.01 -3.96 8.76
C TYR A 65 -0.79 -2.63 8.72
N THR A 66 -1.60 -2.40 7.67
CA THR A 66 -2.53 -1.27 7.59
C THR A 66 -3.98 -1.70 7.40
N ALA A 67 -4.24 -3.01 7.27
CA ALA A 67 -5.61 -3.52 7.12
C ALA A 67 -6.37 -3.45 8.44
N TRP A 68 -7.55 -2.83 8.43
CA TRP A 68 -8.44 -2.79 9.59
C TRP A 68 -9.92 -2.73 9.15
N ASP A 69 -10.81 -3.24 10.00
CA ASP A 69 -12.26 -3.23 9.78
C ASP A 69 -12.86 -1.88 10.19
N THR A 70 -13.44 -1.16 9.23
CA THR A 70 -14.03 0.17 9.43
C THR A 70 -15.25 0.20 10.35
N THR A 71 -15.87 -0.95 10.60
CA THR A 71 -16.96 -1.09 11.58
C THR A 71 -16.47 -1.35 13.00
N SER A 72 -15.19 -1.68 13.17
CA SER A 72 -14.57 -1.88 14.47
C SER A 72 -14.38 -0.55 15.19
N SER A 73 -14.92 -0.46 16.42
CA SER A 73 -14.71 0.70 17.30
C SER A 73 -13.37 0.67 18.02
N THR A 74 -12.66 -0.46 17.99
CA THR A 74 -11.36 -0.65 18.66
C THR A 74 -10.24 -0.06 17.80
N GLY A 75 -9.45 0.85 18.37
CA GLY A 75 -8.27 1.43 17.72
C GLY A 75 -7.14 0.40 17.57
N SER A 76 -7.18 -0.40 16.50
CA SER A 76 -6.14 -1.38 16.21
C SER A 76 -4.80 -0.70 15.89
N VAL A 77 -3.70 -1.43 16.08
CA VAL A 77 -2.37 -0.94 15.71
C VAL A 77 -2.28 -0.69 14.20
N GLU A 78 -2.98 -1.50 13.41
CA GLU A 78 -3.07 -1.35 11.96
C GLU A 78 -3.77 -0.04 11.56
N ARG A 79 -4.85 0.33 12.26
CA ARG A 79 -5.54 1.62 12.05
C ARG A 79 -4.64 2.81 12.39
N GLN A 80 -3.88 2.73 13.49
CA GLN A 80 -2.94 3.79 13.87
C GLN A 80 -1.86 4.01 12.81
N PHE A 81 -1.35 2.93 12.20
CA PHE A 81 -0.38 3.04 11.11
C PHE A 81 -1.00 3.55 9.82
N PHE A 82 -2.24 3.15 9.51
CA PHE A 82 -3.00 3.72 8.41
C PHE A 82 -3.13 5.25 8.54
N GLU A 83 -3.56 5.72 9.71
CA GLU A 83 -3.75 7.15 10.00
C GLU A 83 -2.42 7.92 10.02
N ALA A 84 -1.35 7.32 10.57
CA ALA A 84 -0.03 7.95 10.61
C ALA A 84 0.57 8.14 9.20
N LEU A 85 0.47 7.13 8.33
CA LEU A 85 0.98 7.21 6.96
C LEU A 85 0.18 8.21 6.12
N THR A 86 -1.15 8.20 6.22
CA THR A 86 -2.01 9.14 5.48
C THR A 86 -1.90 10.58 5.99
N GLY A 87 -1.71 10.77 7.30
CA GLY A 87 -1.44 12.10 7.89
C GLY A 87 -0.04 12.63 7.59
N GLY A 88 0.97 11.77 7.56
CA GLY A 88 2.36 12.14 7.28
C GLY A 88 2.65 12.39 5.80
N PHE A 89 1.92 11.73 4.90
CA PHE A 89 2.07 11.88 3.45
C PHE A 89 0.70 12.02 2.75
N PRO A 90 0.05 13.17 2.88
CA PRO A 90 -1.28 13.39 2.31
C PRO A 90 -1.31 13.18 0.79
N GLY A 91 -2.26 12.38 0.32
CA GLY A 91 -2.47 12.12 -1.11
C GLY A 91 -1.47 11.14 -1.76
N MET A 92 -0.52 10.60 -1.01
CA MET A 92 0.50 9.71 -1.59
C MET A 92 0.01 8.26 -1.74
N PHE A 93 -0.87 7.82 -0.82
CA PHE A 93 -1.39 6.45 -0.77
C PHE A 93 -2.80 6.34 -1.35
N SER A 94 -3.09 5.20 -1.98
CA SER A 94 -4.45 4.79 -2.30
C SER A 94 -5.01 3.96 -1.13
N VAL A 95 -6.23 4.27 -0.73
CA VAL A 95 -7.02 3.48 0.22
C VAL A 95 -7.72 2.38 -0.55
N VAL A 96 -7.35 1.13 -0.29
CA VAL A 96 -7.97 -0.03 -0.93
C VAL A 96 -9.10 -0.54 -0.05
N VAL A 97 -10.26 -0.80 -0.65
CA VAL A 97 -11.45 -1.35 -0.01
C VAL A 97 -11.59 -2.82 -0.39
N ASP A 98 -11.75 -3.69 0.61
CA ASP A 98 -11.94 -5.12 0.41
C ASP A 98 -13.26 -5.42 -0.32
N ALA A 99 -13.22 -6.34 -1.28
CA ALA A 99 -14.41 -6.76 -2.00
C ALA A 99 -15.27 -7.64 -1.07
N GLY A 100 -16.34 -7.05 -0.54
CA GLY A 100 -17.31 -7.76 0.29
C GLY A 100 -17.01 -7.77 1.78
N ARG A 101 -16.05 -6.97 2.26
CA ARG A 101 -15.83 -6.72 3.69
C ARG A 101 -15.63 -5.23 3.96
N PRO A 102 -15.99 -4.72 5.15
CA PRO A 102 -15.72 -3.34 5.54
C PRO A 102 -14.23 -3.07 5.85
N THR A 103 -13.31 -3.89 5.34
CA THR A 103 -11.87 -3.77 5.59
C THR A 103 -11.25 -2.80 4.61
N VAL A 104 -10.37 -1.94 5.10
CA VAL A 104 -9.57 -1.04 4.26
C VAL A 104 -8.09 -1.17 4.58
N TRP A 105 -7.23 -0.91 3.61
CA TRP A 105 -5.77 -0.84 3.78
C TRP A 105 -5.14 0.16 2.83
N LEU A 106 -3.83 0.37 2.94
CA LEU A 106 -3.09 1.26 2.06
C LEU A 106 -2.32 0.51 0.97
N ALA A 107 -2.31 1.09 -0.22
CA ALA A 107 -1.40 0.74 -1.29
C ALA A 107 -0.62 2.00 -1.73
N LEU A 108 0.67 1.83 -2.06
CA LEU A 108 1.51 2.91 -2.57
C LEU A 108 1.91 2.63 -4.00
N ARG A 109 1.58 3.53 -4.93
CA ARG A 109 2.09 3.46 -6.30
C ARG A 109 3.62 3.51 -6.28
N LEU A 110 4.27 2.60 -6.96
CA LEU A 110 5.72 2.40 -6.82
C LEU A 110 6.53 3.63 -7.22
N THR A 111 6.08 4.39 -8.23
CA THR A 111 6.71 5.66 -8.65
C THR A 111 6.67 6.76 -7.59
N ARG A 112 5.77 6.65 -6.61
CA ARG A 112 5.68 7.58 -5.47
C ARG A 112 6.57 7.16 -4.30
N LEU A 113 7.33 6.07 -4.42
CA LEU A 113 8.26 5.64 -3.39
C LEU A 113 9.44 6.61 -3.29
N THR A 114 9.40 7.48 -2.29
CA THR A 114 10.49 8.38 -1.92
C THR A 114 11.22 7.87 -0.68
N HIS A 115 12.41 8.42 -0.40
CA HIS A 115 13.17 8.03 0.80
C HIS A 115 12.39 8.26 2.11
N PRO A 116 11.73 9.42 2.33
CA PRO A 116 10.90 9.62 3.53
C PRO A 116 9.77 8.59 3.68
N ILE A 117 9.10 8.23 2.58
CA ILE A 117 8.02 7.25 2.60
C ILE A 117 8.55 5.84 2.88
N ALA A 118 9.69 5.47 2.29
CA ALA A 118 10.36 4.20 2.55
C ALA A 118 10.75 4.06 4.03
N THR A 119 11.36 5.09 4.63
CA THR A 119 11.71 5.10 6.05
C THR A 119 10.48 4.94 6.93
N ALA A 120 9.40 5.68 6.66
CA ALA A 120 8.17 5.57 7.45
C ALA A 120 7.55 4.16 7.35
N ILE A 121 7.52 3.58 6.16
CA ILE A 121 7.03 2.20 5.94
C ILE A 121 7.82 1.20 6.78
N ILE A 122 9.16 1.30 6.77
CA ILE A 122 10.05 0.41 7.54
C ILE A 122 9.81 0.59 9.04
N ASP A 123 9.81 1.84 9.53
CA ASP A 123 9.62 2.14 10.95
C ASP A 123 8.28 1.59 11.48
N HIS A 124 7.20 1.75 10.71
CA HIS A 124 5.88 1.22 11.07
C HIS A 124 5.84 -0.31 11.00
N HIS A 125 6.50 -0.91 10.01
CA HIS A 125 6.62 -2.37 9.91
C HIS A 125 7.34 -2.98 11.12
N ASP A 126 8.44 -2.37 11.56
CA ASP A 126 9.21 -2.86 12.70
C ASP A 126 8.41 -2.74 14.02
N ARG A 127 7.69 -1.63 14.20
CA ARG A 127 6.77 -1.46 15.33
C ARG A 127 5.64 -2.49 15.31
N TYR A 128 5.07 -2.76 14.14
CA TYR A 128 4.04 -3.80 13.97
C TYR A 128 4.54 -5.17 14.42
N ARG A 129 5.75 -5.55 13.98
CA ARG A 129 6.37 -6.83 14.35
C ARG A 129 6.66 -6.92 15.84
N ALA A 130 7.16 -5.85 16.43
CA ALA A 130 7.39 -5.79 17.87
C ALA A 130 6.08 -5.98 18.65
N HIS A 131 4.99 -5.33 18.21
CA HIS A 131 3.67 -5.49 18.81
C HIS A 131 3.16 -6.94 18.69
N ARG A 132 3.22 -7.53 17.49
CA ARG A 132 2.78 -8.92 17.25
C ARG A 132 3.56 -9.96 18.07
N ARG A 133 4.85 -9.74 18.32
CA ARG A 133 5.66 -10.63 19.19
C ARG A 133 5.28 -10.55 20.67
N THR A 134 4.73 -9.42 21.11
CA THR A 134 4.37 -9.19 22.52
C THR A 134 2.95 -9.67 22.82
N SER A 135 2.08 -9.70 21.80
CA SER A 135 0.67 -10.09 21.90
C SER A 135 0.40 -11.57 21.57
N ALA A 136 1.43 -12.38 21.30
CA ALA A 136 1.36 -13.80 20.98
C ALA A 136 1.84 -14.64 22.17
#